data_AF-B9X991-F1
#
_entry.id   AF-B9X991-F1
#
_cell.length_a   1.000
_cell.length_b   1.000
_cell.length_c   1.000
_cell.angle_alpha   90.00
_cell.angle_beta   90.00
_cell.angle_gamma   90.00
#
_symmetry.space_group_name_H-M   'P 1'
#
loop_
_entity.id
_entity.type
_entity.pdbx_description
1 polymer ?
#
loop_
_entity_poly.entity_id
_entity_poly.type
_entity_poly.pdbx_seq_one_letter_code
_entity_poly.pdbx_strand_id
1 'polypeptide(L)'
;MKIINILFCLFLIMLNGCNADNANTQQTIKIRKKRDLSKEESKEEKPKSKEELLREKLSDDQKTQLDWLKTALTGAGEFDKFLGYDENKIKGALDHIKSELAKCNGNDDGKNTFKTTVQGFFSGGSIDNFKTGVVSTCGNGGN
;
A
#
# COMPACT_ATOMS: atom_id res chain seq x y z
N MET A 1 -13.18 -32.01 -10.97
CA MET A 1 -13.33 -31.60 -9.56
C MET A 1 -12.91 -30.14 -9.47
N LYS A 2 -13.87 -29.24 -9.26
CA LYS A 2 -13.68 -27.78 -9.22
C LYS A 2 -14.34 -27.29 -7.95
N ILE A 3 -13.55 -27.09 -6.89
CA ILE A 3 -14.05 -26.44 -5.67
C ILE A 3 -13.99 -24.94 -5.96
N ILE A 4 -15.06 -24.43 -6.57
CA ILE A 4 -15.28 -22.99 -6.67
C ILE A 4 -15.65 -22.53 -5.27
N ASN A 5 -14.81 -21.66 -4.71
CA ASN A 5 -14.97 -21.08 -3.40
C ASN A 5 -16.14 -20.07 -3.45
N ILE A 6 -17.37 -20.58 -3.32
CA ILE A 6 -18.64 -19.82 -3.35
C ILE A 6 -18.64 -18.61 -2.41
N LEU A 7 -17.76 -18.60 -1.41
CA LEU A 7 -17.54 -17.47 -0.51
C LEU A 7 -17.11 -16.18 -1.24
N PHE A 8 -16.41 -16.29 -2.36
CA PHE A 8 -15.98 -15.15 -3.17
C PHE A 8 -17.12 -14.54 -4.01
N CYS A 9 -18.10 -15.35 -4.43
CA CYS A 9 -19.21 -14.87 -5.26
C CYS A 9 -20.22 -14.03 -4.48
N LEU A 10 -20.37 -14.25 -3.17
CA LEU A 10 -21.32 -13.51 -2.33
C LEU A 10 -20.85 -12.07 -2.01
N PHE A 11 -19.54 -11.81 -2.01
CA PHE A 11 -19.00 -10.46 -1.74
C PHE A 11 -19.26 -9.46 -2.88
N LEU A 12 -19.39 -9.92 -4.13
CA LEU A 12 -19.57 -9.05 -5.30
C LEU A 12 -20.99 -8.46 -5.42
N ILE A 13 -22.00 -9.10 -4.81
CA ILE A 13 -23.41 -8.70 -4.92
C ILE A 13 -23.74 -7.51 -4.01
N MET A 14 -22.98 -7.30 -2.93
CA MET A 14 -23.23 -6.22 -1.96
C MET A 14 -22.69 -4.85 -2.37
N LEU A 15 -21.86 -4.76 -3.43
CA LEU A 15 -21.23 -3.50 -3.86
C LEU A 15 -22.00 -2.76 -4.97
N ASN A 16 -23.13 -3.30 -5.44
CA ASN A 16 -23.96 -2.71 -6.50
C ASN A 16 -25.38 -2.31 -6.05
N GLY A 17 -25.64 -2.22 -4.74
CA GLY A 17 -26.88 -1.66 -4.20
C GLY A 17 -26.81 -0.14 -4.12
N CYS A 18 -27.27 0.55 -5.16
CA CYS A 18 -27.30 2.01 -5.23
C CYS A 18 -28.53 2.63 -4.54
N ASN A 19 -28.29 3.82 -3.99
CA ASN A 19 -29.16 4.98 -3.75
C ASN A 19 -30.38 4.91 -2.81
N ALA A 20 -30.32 5.78 -1.79
CA ALA A 20 -31.46 6.56 -1.34
C ALA A 20 -31.01 8.03 -1.21
N ASP A 21 -31.51 8.85 -2.15
CA ASP A 21 -31.44 10.29 -2.18
C ASP A 21 -32.12 10.91 -0.94
N ASN A 22 -31.53 11.93 -0.31
CA ASN A 22 -32.32 12.82 0.54
C ASN A 22 -31.74 14.24 0.73
N ALA A 23 -32.63 15.19 0.46
CA ALA A 23 -32.82 16.50 1.10
C ALA A 23 -31.87 17.69 0.79
N ASN A 24 -32.39 18.56 -0.08
CA ASN A 24 -32.35 20.03 -0.04
C ASN A 24 -32.32 20.62 1.39
N THR A 25 -31.38 21.53 1.68
CA THR A 25 -31.65 22.69 2.54
C THR A 25 -30.80 23.88 2.11
N GLN A 26 -31.48 24.89 1.54
CA GLN A 26 -30.94 26.22 1.34
C GLN A 26 -30.64 26.89 2.68
N GLN A 27 -29.48 27.55 2.83
CA GLN A 27 -29.42 28.82 3.54
C GLN A 27 -28.16 29.63 3.20
N THR A 28 -28.43 30.74 2.52
CA THR A 28 -27.61 31.92 2.28
C THR A 28 -26.98 32.49 3.56
N ILE A 29 -25.67 32.80 3.54
CA ILE A 29 -25.12 33.99 4.24
C ILE A 29 -23.98 34.60 3.38
N LYS A 30 -24.26 35.75 2.74
CA LYS A 30 -23.25 36.77 2.41
C LYS A 30 -23.08 37.64 3.67
N ILE A 31 -21.86 38.11 4.01
CA ILE A 31 -21.50 39.51 4.39
C ILE A 31 -19.98 39.62 4.71
N ARG A 32 -19.29 40.38 3.84
CA ARG A 32 -18.25 41.43 4.03
C ARG A 32 -16.95 41.23 4.86
N LYS A 33 -15.90 41.75 4.19
CA LYS A 33 -14.81 42.65 4.64
C LYS A 33 -13.45 42.04 5.01
N LYS A 34 -12.51 42.28 4.09
CA LYS A 34 -11.07 42.53 4.24
C LYS A 34 -10.50 42.41 5.65
N ARG A 35 -9.50 41.55 5.79
CA ARG A 35 -8.29 41.88 6.54
C ARG A 35 -7.10 41.40 5.72
N ASP A 36 -6.48 42.37 5.05
CA ASP A 36 -5.08 42.30 4.67
C ASP A 36 -4.31 42.21 6.00
N LEU A 37 -3.68 41.08 6.27
CA LEU A 37 -2.76 40.94 7.38
C LEU A 37 -1.67 39.99 6.92
N SER A 38 -0.66 40.59 6.31
CA SER A 38 0.67 40.05 6.12
C SER A 38 1.06 39.25 7.37
N LYS A 39 0.94 37.93 7.25
CA LYS A 39 1.52 36.98 8.18
C LYS A 39 2.68 36.42 7.38
N GLU A 40 3.86 36.93 7.69
CA GLU A 40 5.13 36.27 7.39
C GLU A 40 4.93 34.79 7.71
N GLU A 41 4.78 33.98 6.66
CA GLU A 41 4.61 32.53 6.77
C GLU A 41 5.93 32.00 7.31
N SER A 42 6.03 31.91 8.63
CA SER A 42 6.87 30.90 9.26
C SER A 42 6.54 29.59 8.56
N LYS A 43 7.47 29.12 7.72
CA LYS A 43 7.43 27.78 7.12
C LYS A 43 7.44 26.79 8.28
N GLU A 44 6.25 26.49 8.79
CA GLU A 44 6.03 25.40 9.72
C GLU A 44 6.34 24.15 8.89
N GLU A 45 7.57 23.65 8.99
CA GLU A 45 7.97 22.39 8.37
C GLU A 45 6.96 21.34 8.85
N LYS A 46 6.02 21.00 7.96
CA LYS A 46 5.03 19.95 8.20
C LYS A 46 5.79 18.75 8.78
N PRO A 47 5.40 18.21 9.94
CA PRO A 47 6.12 17.11 10.56
C PRO A 47 6.27 15.98 9.53
N LYS A 48 7.52 15.58 9.28
CA LYS A 48 7.85 14.55 8.29
C LYS A 48 7.04 13.30 8.55
N SER A 49 6.52 12.70 7.48
CA SER A 49 5.76 11.45 7.60
C SER A 49 6.66 10.29 8.02
N LYS A 50 6.07 9.22 8.59
CA LYS A 50 6.83 7.99 8.94
C LYS A 50 7.57 7.42 7.73
N GLU A 51 6.95 7.48 6.56
CA GLU A 51 7.55 7.05 5.29
C GLU A 51 8.78 7.90 4.93
N GLU A 52 8.71 9.22 5.10
CA GLU A 52 9.79 10.14 4.77
C GLU A 52 11.01 9.93 5.69
N LEU A 53 10.76 9.80 7.00
CA LEU A 53 11.81 9.48 7.98
C LEU A 53 12.44 8.11 7.73
N LEU A 54 11.64 7.13 7.29
CA LEU A 54 12.14 5.81 6.91
C LEU A 54 13.03 5.91 5.66
N ARG A 55 12.60 6.65 4.62
CA ARG A 55 13.33 6.82 3.36
C ARG A 55 14.73 7.40 3.54
N GLU A 56 14.94 8.29 4.52
CA GLU A 56 16.27 8.83 4.85
C GLU A 56 17.28 7.75 5.27
N LYS A 57 16.79 6.59 5.75
CA LYS A 57 17.60 5.48 6.27
C LYS A 57 17.72 4.28 5.33
N LEU A 58 17.03 4.32 4.21
CA LEU A 58 17.01 3.25 3.21
C LEU A 58 18.04 3.51 2.12
N SER A 59 18.59 2.43 1.55
CA SER A 59 19.36 2.53 0.30
C SER A 59 18.44 2.89 -0.88
N ASP A 60 19.01 3.32 -2.00
CA ASP A 60 18.20 3.71 -3.17
C ASP A 60 17.38 2.54 -3.72
N ASP A 61 17.96 1.33 -3.73
CA ASP A 61 17.23 0.11 -4.09
C ASP A 61 16.04 -0.16 -3.16
N GLN A 62 16.24 0.01 -1.85
CA GLN A 62 15.20 -0.18 -0.85
C GLN A 62 14.09 0.86 -1.00
N LYS A 63 14.43 2.12 -1.34
CA LYS A 63 13.42 3.15 -1.66
C LYS A 63 12.57 2.73 -2.86
N THR A 64 13.20 2.22 -3.93
CA THR A 64 12.46 1.68 -5.09
C THR A 64 11.52 0.55 -4.69
N GLN A 65 11.97 -0.37 -3.83
CA GLN A 65 11.09 -1.45 -3.34
C GLN A 65 9.99 -0.93 -2.42
N LEU A 66 10.24 0.12 -1.65
CA LEU A 66 9.22 0.77 -0.81
C LEU A 66 8.13 1.39 -1.69
N ASP A 67 8.51 2.07 -2.78
CA ASP A 67 7.56 2.61 -3.78
C ASP A 67 6.73 1.51 -4.45
N TRP A 68 7.39 0.40 -4.82
CA TRP A 68 6.70 -0.76 -5.35
C TRP A 68 5.72 -1.35 -4.34
N LEU A 69 6.15 -1.50 -3.08
CA LEU A 69 5.32 -2.06 -2.01
C LEU A 69 4.14 -1.15 -1.68
N LYS A 70 4.33 0.17 -1.66
CA LYS A 70 3.25 1.15 -1.51
C LYS A 70 2.20 1.00 -2.60
N THR A 71 2.64 0.79 -3.83
CA THR A 71 1.76 0.54 -4.98
C THR A 71 1.09 -0.84 -4.88
N ALA A 72 1.76 -1.83 -4.29
CA ALA A 72 1.19 -3.14 -4.02
C ALA A 72 0.13 -3.11 -2.92
N LEU A 73 0.38 -2.43 -1.81
CA LEU A 73 -0.48 -2.40 -0.63
C LEU A 73 -1.46 -1.22 -0.63
N THR A 74 -1.91 -0.77 -1.81
CA THR A 74 -2.86 0.35 -1.93
C THR A 74 -4.23 0.08 -1.29
N GLY A 75 -4.47 -1.12 -0.76
CA GLY A 75 -5.67 -1.48 -0.01
C GLY A 75 -5.50 -1.36 1.53
N ALA A 76 -6.58 -0.96 2.21
CA ALA A 76 -6.84 -1.16 3.64
C ALA A 76 -5.78 -0.70 4.67
N GLY A 77 -4.87 0.23 4.34
CA GLY A 77 -3.88 0.76 5.30
C GLY A 77 -2.78 -0.23 5.68
N GLU A 78 -2.61 -1.31 4.90
CA GLU A 78 -1.57 -2.32 5.12
C GLU A 78 -0.16 -1.72 4.98
N PHE A 79 0.00 -0.72 4.12
CA PHE A 79 1.25 0.02 3.98
C PHE A 79 1.59 0.80 5.27
N ASP A 80 0.62 1.47 5.90
CA ASP A 80 0.85 2.17 7.16
C ASP A 80 1.23 1.21 8.30
N LYS A 81 0.64 0.01 8.30
CA LYS A 81 1.03 -1.08 9.21
C LYS A 81 2.48 -1.52 8.94
N PHE A 82 2.87 -1.66 7.67
CA PHE A 82 4.24 -1.98 7.28
C PHE A 82 5.25 -0.94 7.81
N LEU A 83 4.92 0.36 7.69
CA LEU A 83 5.75 1.46 8.20
C LEU A 83 5.89 1.47 9.73
N GLY A 84 5.08 0.69 10.45
CA GLY A 84 5.13 0.55 11.91
C GLY A 84 6.10 -0.51 12.43
N TYR A 85 6.72 -1.32 11.56
CA TYR A 85 7.66 -2.35 11.98
C TYR A 85 9.07 -1.82 12.27
N ASP A 86 9.88 -2.65 12.93
CA ASP A 86 11.29 -2.37 13.18
C ASP A 86 12.05 -2.13 11.86
N GLU A 87 12.95 -1.15 11.87
CA GLU A 87 13.72 -0.72 10.70
C GLU A 87 14.49 -1.88 10.04
N ASN A 88 15.08 -2.79 10.83
CA ASN A 88 15.83 -3.93 10.29
C ASN A 88 14.90 -4.94 9.62
N LYS A 89 13.69 -5.12 10.16
CA LYS A 89 12.67 -6.00 9.57
C LYS A 89 12.14 -5.42 8.26
N ILE A 90 11.90 -4.10 8.23
CA ILE A 90 11.52 -3.37 7.01
C ILE A 90 12.61 -3.56 5.95
N LYS A 91 13.87 -3.23 6.27
CA LYS A 91 15.01 -3.39 5.34
C LYS A 91 15.11 -4.82 4.83
N GLY A 92 15.04 -5.80 5.73
CA GLY A 92 15.07 -7.22 5.38
C GLY A 92 13.92 -7.66 4.46
N ALA A 93 12.72 -7.10 4.63
CA ALA A 93 11.58 -7.36 3.74
C ALA A 93 11.75 -6.71 2.36
N LEU A 94 12.23 -5.46 2.31
CA LEU A 94 12.50 -4.76 1.06
C LEU A 94 13.60 -5.44 0.23
N ASP A 95 14.68 -5.89 0.87
CA ASP A 95 15.75 -6.64 0.21
C ASP A 95 15.22 -7.99 -0.34
N HIS A 96 14.35 -8.65 0.42
CA HIS A 96 13.69 -9.88 -0.02
C HIS A 96 12.81 -9.64 -1.26
N ILE A 97 11.95 -8.61 -1.23
CA ILE A 97 11.14 -8.19 -2.38
C ILE A 97 12.01 -7.96 -3.62
N LYS A 98 13.12 -7.22 -3.46
CA LYS A 98 14.07 -6.98 -4.55
C LYS A 98 14.55 -8.31 -5.16
N SER A 99 14.96 -9.24 -4.31
CA SER A 99 15.49 -10.54 -4.76
C SER A 99 14.44 -11.40 -5.47
N GLU A 100 13.21 -11.44 -4.96
CA GLU A 100 12.11 -12.20 -5.57
C GLU A 100 11.64 -11.58 -6.89
N LEU A 101 11.63 -10.25 -7.00
CA LEU A 101 11.33 -9.54 -8.25
C LEU A 101 12.44 -9.71 -9.29
N ALA A 102 13.70 -9.74 -8.87
CA ALA A 102 14.84 -9.98 -9.77
C ALA A 102 14.76 -11.35 -10.45
N LYS A 103 14.22 -12.36 -9.76
CA LYS A 103 13.95 -13.69 -10.36
C LYS A 103 12.96 -13.63 -11.52
N CYS A 104 12.16 -12.58 -11.62
CA CYS A 104 11.12 -12.47 -12.63
C CYS A 104 11.62 -12.12 -14.03
N ASN A 105 12.85 -11.64 -14.29
CA ASN A 105 13.46 -11.52 -15.65
C ASN A 105 12.51 -11.18 -16.85
N GLY A 106 11.52 -10.30 -16.68
CA GLY A 106 10.53 -9.94 -17.72
C GLY A 106 9.20 -10.73 -17.72
N ASN A 107 9.05 -11.70 -16.82
CA ASN A 107 7.79 -12.40 -16.51
C ASN A 107 6.86 -11.49 -15.69
N ASP A 108 6.04 -10.70 -16.38
CA ASP A 108 5.11 -9.77 -15.73
C ASP A 108 3.95 -10.48 -15.02
N ASP A 109 3.51 -11.64 -15.51
CA ASP A 109 2.50 -12.46 -14.82
C ASP A 109 2.99 -12.96 -13.46
N GLY A 110 4.26 -13.38 -13.40
CA GLY A 110 4.92 -13.78 -12.16
C GLY A 110 5.06 -12.61 -11.18
N LYS A 111 5.37 -11.40 -11.66
CA LYS A 111 5.40 -10.19 -10.82
C LYS A 111 4.02 -9.83 -10.29
N ASN A 112 2.98 -9.93 -11.11
CA ASN A 112 1.60 -9.67 -10.69
C ASN A 112 1.14 -10.69 -9.64
N THR A 113 1.48 -11.97 -9.83
CA THR A 113 1.21 -13.04 -8.84
C THR A 113 1.96 -12.78 -7.53
N PHE A 114 3.23 -12.37 -7.61
CA PHE A 114 4.02 -12.00 -6.44
C PHE A 114 3.41 -10.81 -5.70
N LYS A 115 2.92 -9.79 -6.43
CA LYS A 115 2.18 -8.65 -5.85
C LYS A 115 0.97 -9.13 -5.03
N THR A 116 0.15 -10.03 -5.57
CA THR A 116 -1.00 -10.61 -4.86
C THR A 116 -0.57 -11.42 -3.63
N THR A 117 0.55 -12.14 -3.72
CA THR A 117 1.11 -12.89 -2.58
C THR A 117 1.54 -11.97 -1.45
N VAL A 118 2.22 -10.87 -1.78
CA VAL A 118 2.62 -9.82 -0.82
C VAL A 118 1.39 -9.20 -0.16
N GLN A 119 0.35 -8.85 -0.93
CA GLN A 119 -0.90 -8.31 -0.41
C GLN A 119 -1.55 -9.28 0.59
N GLY A 120 -1.77 -10.53 0.17
CA GLY A 120 -2.41 -11.55 1.01
C GLY A 120 -1.62 -11.84 2.30
N PHE A 121 -0.28 -11.72 2.26
CA PHE A 121 0.54 -11.85 3.44
C PHE A 121 0.26 -10.74 4.46
N PHE A 122 0.17 -9.48 4.05
CA PHE A 122 0.02 -8.36 4.99
C PHE A 122 -1.39 -8.26 5.61
N SER A 123 -2.38 -8.92 5.03
CA SER A 123 -3.74 -9.02 5.59
C SER A 123 -3.82 -9.82 6.89
N GLY A 124 -2.80 -10.61 7.26
CA GLY A 124 -2.81 -11.39 8.52
C GLY A 124 -1.49 -12.02 8.96
N GLY A 125 -0.44 -11.96 8.13
CA GLY A 125 0.88 -12.51 8.42
C GLY A 125 1.71 -11.66 9.38
N SER A 126 2.68 -12.31 10.01
CA SER A 126 3.72 -11.65 10.82
C SER A 126 4.95 -11.39 9.97
N ILE A 127 5.47 -10.16 9.97
CA ILE A 127 6.67 -9.78 9.19
C ILE A 127 7.90 -10.67 9.46
N ASP A 128 7.97 -11.30 10.64
CA ASP A 128 9.04 -12.25 10.98
C ASP A 128 9.09 -13.45 10.02
N ASN A 129 7.94 -13.82 9.46
CA ASN A 129 7.79 -14.91 8.50
C ASN A 129 7.73 -14.42 7.04
N PHE A 130 8.02 -13.14 6.77
CA PHE A 130 7.86 -12.57 5.43
C PHE A 130 8.75 -13.27 4.40
N LYS A 131 10.03 -13.45 4.72
CA LYS A 131 11.00 -14.07 3.81
C LYS A 131 10.66 -15.51 3.44
N THR A 132 10.06 -16.26 4.37
CA THR A 132 9.70 -17.67 4.17
C THR A 132 8.29 -17.83 3.59
N GLY A 133 7.38 -16.92 3.92
CA GLY A 133 5.98 -16.98 3.49
C GLY A 133 5.69 -16.29 2.16
N VAL A 134 6.60 -15.46 1.66
CA VAL A 134 6.37 -14.64 0.45
C VAL A 134 7.47 -14.90 -0.57
N VAL A 135 7.25 -15.85 -1.47
CA VAL A 135 8.20 -16.22 -2.54
C VAL A 135 7.57 -16.01 -3.90
N SER A 136 8.36 -15.60 -4.90
CA SER A 136 7.85 -15.47 -6.25
C SER A 136 7.83 -16.84 -6.95
N THR A 137 6.84 -17.07 -7.79
CA THR A 137 6.78 -18.24 -8.69
C THR A 137 7.68 -18.07 -9.91
N CYS A 138 8.24 -16.87 -10.08
CA CYS A 138 9.08 -16.47 -11.20
C CYS A 138 10.34 -17.31 -11.41
N GLY A 139 10.87 -17.94 -10.35
CA GLY A 139 12.06 -18.81 -10.40
C GLY A 139 11.77 -20.29 -10.62
N ASN A 140 10.50 -20.70 -10.61
CA ASN A 140 10.11 -22.12 -10.71
C ASN A 140 9.79 -22.58 -12.16
N GLY A 141 9.98 -21.71 -13.15
CA GLY A 141 9.81 -22.03 -14.58
C GLY A 141 11.07 -22.59 -15.25
N GLY A 142 11.97 -23.22 -14.48
CA GLY A 142 13.19 -23.82 -15.00
C GLY A 142 13.01 -25.30 -15.31
N ASN A 143 12.50 -25.60 -16.52
CA ASN A 143 12.99 -26.62 -17.45
C ASN A 143 12.18 -26.58 -18.75
#